data_AF-A0A414R957-F1
#
_entry.id   AF-A0A414R957-F1
#
_cell.length_a   1.000
_cell.length_b   1.000
_cell.length_c   1.000
_cell.angle_alpha   90.00
_cell.angle_beta   90.00
_cell.angle_gamma   90.00
#
_symmetry.space_group_name_H-M   'P 1'
#
loop_
_entity.id
_entity.type
_entity.pdbx_description
1 polymer ?
#
loop_
_entity_poly.entity_id
_entity_poly.type
_entity_poly.pdbx_seq_one_letter_code
_entity_poly.pdbx_strand_id
1 'polypeptide(L)'
;MKKSIKKIISLVIAMALTISGITYSTVAKADESEGSWKTDAVKVPSEGQLVGAGYIDVEFDNSMEGYTYTVYLDGKPVYWNGNDIVREELGEKKTDDSVTKTFTSSDEGKTEVYATTVSKHEITVKAKKDNVELTSVRNFYVSKKGLALGGDMSDKIKLSKLNCSWYYNWSTEAFNKPLDEGVQHIPMMWGSGDDNKEAMKNLVTTSNYILGFNEPDIGTQANIEFFEASSVWDEYIKPLNMRKVSPAPAAPGGDSVWLKRFMKGDYICKNPWDGSWGLFYDYEDEATKKFVEGESDSVDSVVLHYYRNTINLKGLLDAVETLWNSYHKPIWITEMSLFGVKGTRSDFSYELPEKRAEIQKYLEDAMEALDANPHVERYCWFPYDIDSTNDIDSFNGSGGTAMFDYSSGAYTELGRMYSSKGNPEGYNAQTISDDEMFVYVPEETTTQAPTTVETTTQAPTTQTPTTKKQEETTKAETLKQVKVTGAKNIKKKSVKVTWKKVAKAKSYQIQYAMNNKFTKKAKIKKTKKLTYTVKKLRKNKKYYFRVRAVSNGINGKWSKTKKVTIKK
;
A
#
# COMPACT_ATOMS: atom_id res chain seq x y z
N MET A 1 65.98 7.83 42.53
CA MET A 1 64.78 7.33 41.83
C MET A 1 64.68 8.11 40.52
N LYS A 2 65.35 7.68 39.43
CA LYS A 2 64.82 6.85 38.31
C LYS A 2 63.46 7.37 37.82
N LYS A 3 63.20 7.79 36.58
CA LYS A 3 63.85 7.72 35.24
C LYS A 3 63.04 8.72 34.36
N SER A 4 63.43 9.26 33.21
CA SER A 4 64.66 9.34 32.41
C SER A 4 64.22 9.95 31.07
N ILE A 5 64.54 11.23 30.86
CA ILE A 5 64.45 11.93 29.58
C ILE A 5 65.68 11.56 28.73
N LYS A 6 65.44 11.31 27.44
CA LYS A 6 66.33 11.40 26.25
C LYS A 6 67.75 10.79 26.33
N LYS A 7 68.05 9.90 25.37
CA LYS A 7 69.38 9.76 24.79
C LYS A 7 69.34 10.08 23.29
N ILE A 8 70.21 11.02 22.92
CA ILE A 8 70.70 11.33 21.57
C ILE A 8 71.83 10.35 21.26
N ILE A 9 71.92 9.85 20.03
CA ILE A 9 73.21 9.55 19.36
C ILE A 9 73.06 9.92 17.87
N SER A 10 73.89 10.87 17.42
CA SER A 10 74.26 11.08 16.01
C SER A 10 75.43 10.17 15.64
N LEU A 11 75.46 9.61 14.42
CA LEU A 11 76.67 9.57 13.58
C LEU A 11 76.33 9.27 12.11
N VAL A 12 77.07 9.96 11.25
CA VAL A 12 77.02 10.09 9.77
C VAL A 12 77.54 8.83 9.05
N ILE A 13 77.07 8.53 7.84
CA ILE A 13 77.88 8.12 6.66
C ILE A 13 77.05 8.17 5.35
N ALA A 14 77.55 9.03 4.45
CA ALA A 14 77.60 9.03 2.99
C ALA A 14 76.46 8.47 2.10
N MET A 15 76.06 9.33 1.14
CA MET A 15 75.54 8.97 -0.18
C MET A 15 76.36 7.85 -0.84
N ALA A 16 75.66 6.81 -1.30
CA ALA A 16 76.04 6.06 -2.49
C ALA A 16 74.77 5.77 -3.29
N LEU A 17 74.58 6.55 -4.37
CA LEU A 17 73.67 6.25 -5.46
C LEU A 17 73.99 4.84 -5.98
N THR A 18 73.08 3.91 -5.78
CA THR A 18 72.96 2.73 -6.63
C THR A 18 71.52 2.63 -7.11
N ILE A 19 71.35 3.01 -8.37
CA ILE A 19 70.18 2.70 -9.17
C ILE A 19 70.10 1.17 -9.21
N SER A 20 69.13 0.60 -8.50
CA SER A 20 68.60 -0.72 -8.84
C SER A 20 67.10 -0.53 -9.01
N GLY A 21 66.69 -0.55 -10.28
CA GLY A 21 65.30 -0.41 -10.67
C GLY A 21 64.49 -1.54 -10.08
N ILE A 22 63.55 -1.19 -9.21
CA ILE A 22 62.34 -1.95 -9.06
C ILE A 22 61.21 -0.99 -9.33
N THR A 23 60.88 -0.88 -10.61
CA THR A 23 59.56 -0.45 -11.07
C THR A 23 58.54 -1.43 -10.49
N TYR A 24 58.10 -1.21 -9.25
CA TYR A 24 56.84 -1.78 -8.74
C TYR A 24 55.69 -1.06 -9.45
N SER A 25 55.53 -1.45 -10.71
CA SER A 25 54.31 -1.57 -11.48
C SER A 25 53.09 -0.79 -11.00
N THR A 26 53.05 0.51 -11.32
CA THR A 26 51.79 1.26 -11.50
C THR A 26 50.88 0.57 -12.52
N VAL A 27 51.48 -0.09 -13.52
CA VAL A 27 50.80 -0.88 -14.54
C VAL A 27 50.05 -2.09 -13.95
N ALA A 28 50.64 -2.82 -12.98
CA ALA A 28 49.97 -3.98 -12.38
C ALA A 28 48.79 -3.58 -11.47
N LYS A 29 48.90 -2.45 -10.76
CA LYS A 29 47.76 -1.90 -10.00
C LYS A 29 46.66 -1.35 -10.92
N ALA A 30 47.03 -0.77 -12.05
CA ALA A 30 46.08 -0.35 -13.07
C ALA A 30 45.36 -1.56 -13.70
N ASP A 31 46.09 -2.61 -14.08
CA ASP A 31 45.54 -3.86 -14.63
C ASP A 31 44.61 -4.58 -13.64
N GLU A 32 44.98 -4.65 -12.36
CA GLU A 32 44.10 -5.20 -11.31
C GLU A 32 42.85 -4.35 -11.10
N SER A 33 42.97 -3.01 -11.12
CA SER A 33 41.84 -2.10 -10.97
C SER A 33 40.86 -2.16 -12.15
N GLU A 34 41.36 -2.26 -13.38
CA GLU A 34 40.54 -2.44 -14.58
C GLU A 34 39.89 -3.83 -14.62
N GLY A 35 40.57 -4.85 -14.09
CA GLY A 35 40.05 -6.20 -13.91
C GLY A 35 38.86 -6.26 -12.96
N SER A 36 38.98 -5.68 -11.76
CA SER A 36 37.87 -5.61 -10.78
C SER A 36 36.73 -4.71 -11.22
N TRP A 37 37.01 -3.62 -11.95
CA TRP A 37 35.96 -2.71 -12.41
C TRP A 37 34.95 -3.41 -13.33
N LYS A 38 35.40 -4.33 -14.19
CA LYS A 38 34.51 -5.10 -15.09
C LYS A 38 33.42 -5.89 -14.34
N THR A 39 33.67 -6.32 -13.10
CA THR A 39 32.68 -7.09 -12.33
C THR A 39 31.86 -6.22 -11.37
N ASP A 40 32.46 -5.14 -10.87
CA ASP A 40 31.95 -4.46 -9.67
C ASP A 40 31.46 -3.03 -9.94
N ALA A 41 31.65 -2.50 -11.16
CA ALA A 41 31.34 -1.10 -11.43
C ALA A 41 29.86 -0.76 -11.24
N VAL A 42 28.94 -1.58 -11.75
CA VAL A 42 27.50 -1.34 -11.54
C VAL A 42 27.09 -1.79 -10.14
N LYS A 43 26.59 -0.86 -9.33
CA LYS A 43 26.21 -1.06 -7.92
C LYS A 43 24.70 -1.20 -7.72
N VAL A 44 23.93 -0.38 -8.45
CA VAL A 44 22.47 -0.40 -8.45
C VAL A 44 21.99 -0.52 -9.89
N PRO A 45 21.05 -1.43 -10.19
CA PRO A 45 20.55 -2.50 -9.31
C PRO A 45 21.64 -3.50 -8.88
N SER A 46 21.45 -4.20 -7.76
CA SER A 46 22.31 -5.31 -7.36
C SER A 46 22.07 -6.56 -8.23
N GLU A 47 23.05 -7.48 -8.30
CA GLU A 47 22.94 -8.67 -9.14
C GLU A 47 21.73 -9.52 -8.73
N GLY A 48 20.85 -9.80 -9.67
CA GLY A 48 19.63 -10.57 -9.46
C GLY A 48 18.57 -9.88 -8.60
N GLN A 49 18.70 -8.57 -8.34
CA GLN A 49 17.70 -7.80 -7.61
C GLN A 49 16.37 -7.77 -8.38
N LEU A 50 15.26 -7.91 -7.65
CA LEU A 50 13.93 -7.62 -8.18
C LEU A 50 13.59 -6.15 -7.91
N VAL A 51 13.30 -5.37 -8.97
CA VAL A 51 12.97 -3.95 -8.89
C VAL A 51 11.58 -3.67 -9.45
N GLY A 52 10.95 -2.60 -8.95
CA GLY A 52 9.68 -2.12 -9.49
C GLY A 52 9.87 -1.56 -10.90
N ALA A 53 8.95 -1.90 -11.80
CA ALA A 53 8.89 -1.32 -13.14
C ALA A 53 8.77 0.23 -13.12
N GLY A 54 9.16 0.84 -14.25
CA GLY A 54 9.21 2.28 -14.46
C GLY A 54 10.64 2.81 -14.56
N TYR A 55 10.88 3.96 -13.95
CA TYR A 55 12.19 4.57 -13.77
C TYR A 55 12.98 3.81 -12.72
N ILE A 56 14.14 3.29 -13.12
CA ILE A 56 15.01 2.46 -12.31
C ILE A 56 16.34 3.19 -12.15
N ASP A 57 16.72 3.46 -10.91
CA ASP A 57 18.02 4.04 -10.57
C ASP A 57 19.16 3.12 -11.02
N VAL A 58 20.18 3.73 -11.63
CA VAL A 58 21.45 3.09 -11.96
C VAL A 58 22.56 3.86 -11.28
N GLU A 59 23.30 3.17 -10.41
CA GLU A 59 24.49 3.71 -9.75
C GLU A 59 25.70 2.87 -10.13
N PHE A 60 26.80 3.53 -10.48
CA PHE A 60 28.00 2.88 -10.97
C PHE A 60 29.29 3.59 -10.53
N ASP A 61 30.40 2.87 -10.56
CA ASP A 61 31.73 3.42 -10.32
C ASP A 61 32.25 4.13 -11.57
N ASN A 62 32.35 5.45 -11.48
CA ASN A 62 32.93 6.32 -12.51
C ASN A 62 34.28 6.92 -12.08
N SER A 63 34.98 6.33 -11.10
CA SER A 63 36.16 6.94 -10.47
C SER A 63 37.45 6.92 -11.31
N MET A 64 37.55 6.13 -12.39
CA MET A 64 38.77 6.07 -13.21
C MET A 64 38.95 7.36 -14.01
N GLU A 65 40.08 8.04 -13.79
CA GLU A 65 40.39 9.33 -14.42
C GLU A 65 40.69 9.21 -15.93
N GLY A 66 40.11 10.14 -16.69
CA GLY A 66 40.26 10.22 -18.15
C GLY A 66 39.40 9.22 -18.93
N TYR A 67 38.58 8.42 -18.24
CA TYR A 67 37.55 7.60 -18.86
C TYR A 67 36.23 8.38 -19.00
N THR A 68 35.49 8.09 -20.06
CA THR A 68 34.08 8.44 -20.21
C THR A 68 33.20 7.21 -20.03
N TYR A 69 32.01 7.39 -19.45
CA TYR A 69 31.10 6.30 -19.12
C TYR A 69 29.75 6.47 -19.80
N THR A 70 29.21 5.38 -20.35
CA THR A 70 27.87 5.37 -20.97
C THR A 70 27.09 4.16 -20.49
N VAL A 71 25.81 4.38 -20.17
CA VAL A 71 24.88 3.38 -19.66
C VAL A 71 23.98 2.86 -20.78
N TYR A 72 23.78 1.54 -20.78
CA TYR A 72 22.94 0.81 -21.72
C TYR A 72 21.95 -0.06 -20.93
N LEU A 73 20.73 -0.17 -21.43
CA LEU A 73 19.72 -1.12 -20.96
C LEU A 73 19.50 -2.15 -22.07
N ASP A 74 19.67 -3.44 -21.75
CA ASP A 74 19.49 -4.57 -22.67
C ASP A 74 20.27 -4.39 -23.99
N GLY A 75 21.52 -3.93 -23.86
CA GLY A 75 22.43 -3.66 -24.98
C GLY A 75 22.11 -2.41 -25.80
N LYS A 76 21.05 -1.66 -25.48
CA LYS A 76 20.65 -0.42 -26.17
C LYS A 76 21.08 0.82 -25.37
N PRO A 77 21.59 1.88 -26.05
CA PRO A 77 21.86 3.14 -25.37
C PRO A 77 20.59 3.76 -24.80
N VAL A 78 20.71 4.43 -23.66
CA VAL A 78 19.61 5.19 -23.06
C VAL A 78 19.60 6.60 -23.65
N TYR A 79 18.47 6.98 -24.27
CA TYR A 79 18.30 8.29 -24.92
C TYR A 79 17.50 9.24 -24.05
N TRP A 80 17.83 10.52 -24.13
CA TRP A 80 17.24 11.59 -23.35
C TRP A 80 16.87 12.79 -24.22
N ASN A 81 15.71 13.39 -23.95
CA ASN A 81 15.28 14.68 -24.47
C ASN A 81 15.33 15.70 -23.33
N GLY A 82 16.41 16.48 -23.28
CA GLY A 82 16.68 17.33 -22.12
C GLY A 82 16.87 16.47 -20.85
N ASN A 83 15.95 16.60 -19.90
CA ASN A 83 15.97 15.85 -18.64
C ASN A 83 15.09 14.59 -18.65
N ASP A 84 14.36 14.32 -19.73
CA ASP A 84 13.42 13.20 -19.81
C ASP A 84 14.00 12.03 -20.60
N ILE A 85 13.85 10.81 -20.08
CA ILE A 85 14.21 9.58 -20.79
C ILE A 85 13.22 9.38 -21.95
N VAL A 86 13.73 8.97 -23.11
CA VAL A 86 12.89 8.48 -24.21
C VAL A 86 12.39 7.08 -23.86
N ARG A 87 11.11 6.97 -23.49
CA ARG A 87 10.47 5.72 -23.04
C ARG A 87 9.96 4.93 -24.24
N GLU A 88 10.89 4.28 -24.94
CA GLU A 88 10.58 3.50 -26.17
C GLU A 88 9.49 2.45 -25.94
N GLU A 89 9.43 1.82 -24.75
CA GLU A 89 8.38 0.85 -24.41
C GLU A 89 6.97 1.46 -24.34
N LEU A 90 6.85 2.77 -24.12
CA LEU A 90 5.58 3.52 -24.22
C LEU A 90 5.31 4.02 -25.64
N GLY A 91 6.15 3.67 -26.62
CA GLY A 91 6.04 4.13 -28.00
C GLY A 91 6.61 5.53 -28.25
N GLU A 92 7.32 6.13 -27.28
CA GLU A 92 8.03 7.38 -27.49
C GLU A 92 9.15 7.19 -28.51
N LYS A 93 9.36 8.22 -29.35
CA LYS A 93 10.34 8.19 -30.43
C LYS A 93 11.50 9.12 -30.12
N LYS A 94 12.67 8.71 -30.59
CA LYS A 94 13.84 9.58 -30.67
C LYS A 94 13.52 10.74 -31.60
N THR A 95 13.94 11.93 -31.19
CA THR A 95 13.95 13.14 -32.00
C THR A 95 15.39 13.43 -32.42
N ASP A 96 15.58 14.43 -33.28
CA ASP A 96 16.92 14.89 -33.65
C ASP A 96 17.69 15.45 -32.45
N ASP A 97 16.99 15.84 -31.38
CA ASP A 97 17.56 16.34 -30.12
C ASP A 97 17.87 15.22 -29.10
N SER A 98 17.49 13.97 -29.39
CA SER A 98 17.71 12.85 -28.47
C SER A 98 19.19 12.51 -28.34
N VAL A 99 19.72 12.60 -27.13
CA VAL A 99 21.14 12.35 -26.84
C VAL A 99 21.35 11.20 -25.85
N THR A 100 22.51 10.55 -25.94
CA THR A 100 22.97 9.64 -24.90
C THR A 100 23.78 10.41 -23.86
N LYS A 101 23.57 10.13 -22.57
CA LYS A 101 24.36 10.75 -21.50
C LYS A 101 25.73 10.09 -21.42
N THR A 102 26.75 10.92 -21.26
CA THR A 102 28.12 10.50 -21.00
C THR A 102 28.59 11.11 -19.69
N PHE A 103 29.22 10.30 -18.86
CA PHE A 103 29.72 10.70 -17.54
C PHE A 103 31.25 10.66 -17.54
N THR A 104 31.84 11.40 -16.62
CA THR A 104 33.28 11.47 -16.35
C THR A 104 33.52 11.25 -14.86
N SER A 105 34.79 11.23 -14.43
CA SER A 105 35.12 11.10 -13.00
C SER A 105 34.76 12.31 -12.14
N SER A 106 34.37 13.44 -12.74
CA SER A 106 33.84 14.60 -11.99
C SER A 106 32.33 14.59 -11.80
N ASP A 107 31.61 13.72 -12.52
CA ASP A 107 30.17 13.58 -12.39
C ASP A 107 29.81 12.66 -11.21
N GLU A 108 28.55 12.71 -10.78
CA GLU A 108 28.00 11.65 -9.95
C GLU A 108 27.72 10.42 -10.84
N GLY A 109 28.23 9.24 -10.46
CA GLY A 109 28.01 7.98 -11.16
C GLY A 109 26.58 7.45 -10.98
N LYS A 110 25.58 8.27 -11.30
CA LYS A 110 24.16 7.99 -11.10
C LYS A 110 23.34 8.45 -12.30
N THR A 111 22.40 7.61 -12.73
CA THR A 111 21.41 7.91 -13.76
C THR A 111 20.17 7.06 -13.58
N GLU A 112 19.24 7.09 -14.53
CA GLU A 112 18.07 6.24 -14.55
C GLU A 112 17.93 5.55 -15.91
N VAL A 113 17.26 4.39 -15.92
CA VAL A 113 16.72 3.74 -17.12
C VAL A 113 15.21 3.58 -16.97
N TYR A 114 14.52 3.26 -18.06
CA TYR A 114 13.07 3.03 -18.02
C TYR A 114 12.72 1.64 -18.58
N ALA A 115 12.01 0.82 -17.79
CA ALA A 115 11.54 -0.49 -18.20
C ALA A 115 10.24 -0.88 -17.47
N THR A 116 9.23 -1.31 -18.21
CA THR A 116 7.98 -1.88 -17.70
C THR A 116 7.81 -3.36 -18.07
N THR A 117 8.59 -3.88 -19.02
CA THR A 117 8.58 -5.29 -19.37
C THR A 117 8.91 -6.17 -18.15
N VAL A 118 8.05 -7.15 -17.85
CA VAL A 118 8.28 -8.09 -16.72
C VAL A 118 9.24 -9.19 -17.16
N SER A 119 10.54 -8.92 -17.07
CA SER A 119 11.58 -9.88 -17.45
C SER A 119 12.87 -9.70 -16.66
N LYS A 120 13.85 -10.55 -16.97
CA LYS A 120 15.25 -10.27 -16.68
C LYS A 120 15.71 -9.13 -17.59
N HIS A 121 16.49 -8.20 -17.03
CA HIS A 121 17.11 -7.08 -17.73
C HIS A 121 18.60 -7.01 -17.41
N GLU A 122 19.33 -6.29 -18.26
CA GLU A 122 20.77 -6.09 -18.14
C GLU A 122 21.12 -4.60 -18.18
N ILE A 123 21.82 -4.12 -17.16
CA ILE A 123 22.56 -2.87 -17.22
C ILE A 123 23.97 -3.16 -17.70
N THR A 124 24.38 -2.45 -18.74
CA THR A 124 25.77 -2.42 -19.20
C THR A 124 26.34 -1.00 -19.04
N VAL A 125 27.47 -0.87 -18.35
CA VAL A 125 28.25 0.38 -18.28
C VAL A 125 29.54 0.19 -19.05
N LYS A 126 29.76 1.04 -20.05
CA LYS A 126 30.99 1.05 -20.84
C LYS A 126 31.87 2.22 -20.41
N ALA A 127 33.11 1.94 -20.03
CA ALA A 127 34.13 2.96 -19.76
C ALA A 127 35.11 3.02 -20.93
N LYS A 128 35.35 4.22 -21.48
CA LYS A 128 36.20 4.41 -22.67
C LYS A 128 37.28 5.45 -22.45
N LYS A 129 38.52 5.12 -22.85
CA LYS A 129 39.68 6.01 -22.84
C LYS A 129 40.60 5.65 -23.99
N ASP A 130 40.86 6.61 -24.89
CA ASP A 130 41.65 6.39 -26.11
C ASP A 130 41.17 5.13 -26.89
N ASN A 131 42.01 4.09 -26.98
CA ASN A 131 41.70 2.82 -27.64
C ASN A 131 41.25 1.70 -26.67
N VAL A 132 41.07 2.00 -25.40
CA VAL A 132 40.64 1.06 -24.36
C VAL A 132 39.13 1.23 -24.10
N GLU A 133 38.39 0.13 -24.15
CA GLU A 133 36.99 0.05 -23.73
C GLU A 133 36.83 -1.08 -22.71
N LEU A 134 36.36 -0.74 -21.51
CA LEU A 134 35.99 -1.67 -20.46
C LEU A 134 34.47 -1.78 -20.40
N THR A 135 33.96 -2.93 -20.01
CA THR A 135 32.52 -3.17 -19.91
C THR A 135 32.23 -3.86 -18.59
N SER A 136 31.29 -3.30 -17.83
CA SER A 136 30.71 -3.93 -16.65
C SER A 136 29.24 -4.20 -16.90
N VAL A 137 28.80 -5.38 -16.46
CA VAL A 137 27.47 -5.92 -16.73
C VAL A 137 26.81 -6.31 -15.41
N ARG A 138 25.52 -6.05 -15.30
CA ARG A 138 24.72 -6.34 -14.12
C ARG A 138 23.34 -6.80 -14.54
N ASN A 139 22.97 -8.01 -14.12
CA ASN A 139 21.61 -8.50 -14.36
C ASN A 139 20.71 -8.18 -13.19
N PHE A 140 19.45 -7.90 -13.50
CA PHE A 140 18.39 -7.68 -12.53
C PHE A 140 17.05 -8.10 -13.12
N TYR A 141 15.98 -8.03 -12.34
CA TYR A 141 14.64 -8.44 -12.74
C TYR A 141 13.65 -7.30 -12.48
N VAL A 142 12.72 -7.08 -13.41
CA VAL A 142 11.69 -6.05 -13.31
C VAL A 142 10.34 -6.70 -13.08
N SER A 143 9.56 -6.22 -12.11
CA SER A 143 8.16 -6.61 -11.93
C SER A 143 7.29 -5.41 -11.58
N LYS A 144 6.05 -5.43 -12.07
CA LYS A 144 5.02 -4.41 -11.77
C LYS A 144 4.31 -4.66 -10.43
N LYS A 145 4.41 -5.89 -9.92
CA LYS A 145 3.61 -6.44 -8.82
C LYS A 145 4.06 -5.88 -7.46
N GLY A 146 3.13 -5.23 -6.76
CA GLY A 146 3.34 -4.71 -5.41
C GLY A 146 2.23 -5.08 -4.43
N LEU A 147 2.27 -4.52 -3.22
CA LEU A 147 1.19 -4.67 -2.23
C LEU A 147 0.87 -3.34 -1.53
N ALA A 148 -0.43 -3.06 -1.35
CA ALA A 148 -0.91 -2.06 -0.41
C ALA A 148 -1.04 -2.70 0.98
N LEU A 149 -0.20 -2.31 1.95
CA LEU A 149 -0.15 -2.96 3.26
C LEU A 149 0.02 -1.95 4.40
N GLY A 150 -0.96 -1.92 5.29
CA GLY A 150 -0.99 -1.10 6.49
C GLY A 150 -0.44 -1.87 7.70
N GLY A 151 0.13 -1.15 8.66
CA GLY A 151 0.70 -1.77 9.87
C GLY A 151 -0.36 -2.41 10.79
N ASP A 152 -1.62 -2.07 10.61
CA ASP A 152 -2.79 -2.66 11.26
C ASP A 152 -3.30 -3.93 10.56
N MET A 153 -2.92 -4.15 9.29
CA MET A 153 -3.30 -5.32 8.51
C MET A 153 -2.46 -6.54 8.93
N SER A 154 -1.13 -6.47 8.85
CA SER A 154 -0.28 -7.52 9.42
C SER A 154 1.16 -7.06 9.64
N ASP A 155 1.76 -7.49 10.75
CA ASP A 155 3.19 -7.36 11.02
C ASP A 155 3.94 -8.70 11.00
N LYS A 156 3.27 -9.77 10.55
CA LYS A 156 3.76 -11.15 10.63
C LYS A 156 4.10 -11.79 9.28
N ILE A 157 3.56 -11.24 8.20
CA ILE A 157 3.91 -11.70 6.86
C ILE A 157 5.30 -11.21 6.46
N LYS A 158 5.82 -11.76 5.38
CA LYS A 158 6.95 -11.20 4.64
C LYS A 158 6.49 -10.81 3.24
N LEU A 159 6.78 -9.59 2.81
CA LEU A 159 6.49 -9.14 1.45
C LEU A 159 7.30 -9.92 0.40
N SER A 160 8.53 -10.32 0.75
CA SER A 160 9.38 -11.16 -0.10
C SER A 160 8.79 -12.54 -0.37
N LYS A 161 7.94 -13.08 0.50
CA LYS A 161 7.19 -14.34 0.25
C LYS A 161 6.12 -14.18 -0.83
N LEU A 162 5.62 -12.97 -1.05
CA LEU A 162 4.70 -12.64 -2.14
C LEU A 162 5.43 -12.24 -3.43
N ASN A 163 6.77 -12.18 -3.40
CA ASN A 163 7.62 -11.74 -4.51
C ASN A 163 7.22 -10.36 -5.05
N CYS A 164 6.83 -9.45 -4.15
CA CYS A 164 6.53 -8.06 -4.51
C CYS A 164 7.84 -7.30 -4.75
N SER A 165 7.90 -6.50 -5.82
CA SER A 165 9.04 -5.62 -6.10
C SER A 165 8.95 -4.29 -5.35
N TRP A 166 7.74 -3.92 -4.89
CA TRP A 166 7.48 -2.71 -4.13
C TRP A 166 6.26 -2.87 -3.22
N TYR A 167 6.11 -1.94 -2.28
CA TYR A 167 4.90 -1.79 -1.48
C TYR A 167 4.71 -0.33 -1.06
N TYR A 168 3.52 0.00 -0.58
CA TYR A 168 3.29 1.25 0.16
C TYR A 168 2.31 0.98 1.31
N ASN A 169 2.27 1.91 2.26
CA ASN A 169 1.56 1.76 3.54
C ASN A 169 0.83 3.04 3.96
N TRP A 170 0.48 3.89 2.99
CA TRP A 170 -0.14 5.21 3.21
C TRP A 170 0.68 6.15 4.12
N SER A 171 2.00 5.95 4.18
CA SER A 171 2.92 6.74 5.00
C SER A 171 4.13 7.18 4.19
N THR A 172 4.80 8.24 4.66
CA THR A 172 6.13 8.63 4.18
C THR A 172 7.22 7.68 4.67
N GLU A 173 6.97 6.90 5.72
CA GLU A 173 7.95 6.00 6.33
C GLU A 173 7.70 4.52 6.00
N ALA A 174 8.78 3.84 5.62
CA ALA A 174 8.80 2.38 5.55
C ALA A 174 8.60 1.74 6.93
N PHE A 175 8.18 0.47 6.96
CA PHE A 175 8.05 -0.24 8.23
C PHE A 175 9.40 -0.48 8.92
N ASN A 176 10.47 -0.65 8.15
CA ASN A 176 11.83 -0.92 8.63
C ASN A 176 11.87 -2.14 9.58
N LYS A 177 11.24 -3.24 9.15
CA LYS A 177 11.04 -4.47 9.90
C LYS A 177 11.40 -5.69 9.04
N PRO A 178 11.43 -6.90 9.63
CA PRO A 178 11.59 -8.13 8.85
C PRO A 178 10.48 -8.37 7.81
N LEU A 179 9.36 -7.64 7.89
CA LEU A 179 8.22 -7.81 6.98
C LEU A 179 8.49 -7.21 5.58
N ASP A 180 9.26 -6.12 5.52
CA ASP A 180 9.57 -5.34 4.32
C ASP A 180 11.04 -5.42 3.89
N GLU A 181 11.82 -6.28 4.53
CA GLU A 181 13.22 -6.51 4.19
C GLU A 181 13.38 -6.92 2.71
N GLY A 182 14.15 -6.13 1.96
CA GLY A 182 14.44 -6.37 0.54
C GLY A 182 13.33 -5.93 -0.42
N VAL A 183 12.26 -5.28 0.04
CA VAL A 183 11.17 -4.79 -0.80
C VAL A 183 11.11 -3.27 -0.73
N GLN A 184 11.08 -2.58 -1.87
CA GLN A 184 11.10 -1.12 -1.93
C GLN A 184 9.80 -0.52 -1.36
N HIS A 185 9.92 0.32 -0.35
CA HIS A 185 8.82 1.15 0.12
C HIS A 185 8.68 2.39 -0.77
N ILE A 186 7.45 2.70 -1.19
CA ILE A 186 7.12 3.94 -1.88
C ILE A 186 6.41 4.88 -0.89
N PRO A 187 7.01 6.04 -0.55
CA PRO A 187 6.38 7.01 0.35
C PRO A 187 5.12 7.60 -0.26
N MET A 188 4.21 8.03 0.60
CA MET A 188 2.98 8.74 0.22
C MET A 188 2.78 9.97 1.10
N MET A 189 2.45 11.10 0.48
CA MET A 189 1.84 12.23 1.19
C MET A 189 0.32 12.04 1.18
N TRP A 190 -0.22 11.46 2.25
CA TRP A 190 -1.63 11.02 2.27
C TRP A 190 -2.64 12.16 2.07
N GLY A 191 -2.44 13.33 2.68
CA GLY A 191 -3.32 14.49 2.57
C GLY A 191 -2.63 15.81 2.95
N SER A 192 -3.40 16.88 3.22
CA SER A 192 -2.88 18.22 3.59
C SER A 192 -2.83 18.52 5.09
N GLY A 193 -3.03 17.51 5.94
CA GLY A 193 -2.96 17.67 7.39
C GLY A 193 -1.58 18.14 7.87
N ASP A 194 -1.52 18.82 9.02
CA ASP A 194 -0.27 19.33 9.59
C ASP A 194 0.74 18.21 9.88
N ASP A 195 0.25 17.02 10.26
CA ASP A 195 1.06 15.82 10.44
C ASP A 195 1.65 15.31 9.12
N ASN A 196 0.89 15.35 8.01
CA ASN A 196 1.43 15.02 6.68
C ASN A 196 2.49 16.04 6.23
N LYS A 197 2.24 17.34 6.42
CA LYS A 197 3.20 18.40 6.08
C LYS A 197 4.50 18.26 6.87
N GLU A 198 4.41 17.97 8.17
CA GLU A 198 5.59 17.75 9.00
C GLU A 198 6.35 16.48 8.60
N ALA A 199 5.64 15.41 8.24
CA ALA A 199 6.27 14.18 7.74
C ALA A 199 7.04 14.42 6.42
N MET A 200 6.51 15.26 5.52
CA MET A 200 7.19 15.61 4.27
C MET A 200 8.46 16.45 4.48
N LYS A 201 8.47 17.37 5.44
CA LYS A 201 9.69 18.14 5.79
C LYS A 201 10.83 17.25 6.29
N ASN A 202 10.47 16.12 6.88
CA ASN A 202 11.40 15.14 7.44
C ASN A 202 11.49 13.86 6.57
N LEU A 203 11.10 13.94 5.29
CA LEU A 203 11.07 12.78 4.40
C LEU A 203 12.48 12.17 4.26
N VAL A 204 12.59 10.90 4.64
CA VAL A 204 13.78 10.07 4.42
C VAL A 204 13.32 8.81 3.70
N THR A 205 13.80 8.63 2.47
CA THR A 205 13.42 7.50 1.63
C THR A 205 14.56 7.11 0.70
N THR A 206 14.57 5.86 0.28
CA THR A 206 15.42 5.33 -0.80
C THR A 206 14.65 5.17 -2.11
N SER A 207 13.38 5.57 -2.15
CA SER A 207 12.55 5.55 -3.35
C SER A 207 12.91 6.73 -4.25
N ASN A 208 12.93 6.52 -5.56
CA ASN A 208 12.91 7.59 -6.55
C ASN A 208 11.48 8.07 -6.86
N TYR A 209 10.44 7.48 -6.26
CA TYR A 209 9.02 7.85 -6.43
C TYR A 209 8.37 8.35 -5.15
N ILE A 210 7.41 9.28 -5.28
CA ILE A 210 6.49 9.74 -4.23
C ILE A 210 5.04 9.62 -4.72
N LEU A 211 4.18 8.97 -3.93
CA LEU A 211 2.73 8.93 -4.17
C LEU A 211 2.05 10.20 -3.62
N GLY A 212 1.15 10.77 -4.43
CA GLY A 212 0.31 11.90 -4.04
C GLY A 212 -0.83 11.54 -3.08
N PHE A 213 -1.77 12.48 -2.93
CA PHE A 213 -2.86 12.39 -1.96
C PHE A 213 -3.80 11.21 -2.19
N ASN A 214 -4.24 10.57 -1.09
CA ASN A 214 -5.10 9.39 -1.12
C ASN A 214 -6.58 9.78 -1.07
N GLU A 215 -7.33 9.41 -2.11
CA GLU A 215 -8.78 9.62 -2.22
C GLU A 215 -9.21 11.05 -1.81
N PRO A 216 -8.62 12.09 -2.41
CA PRO A 216 -8.90 13.49 -2.06
C PRO A 216 -10.36 13.88 -2.23
N ASP A 217 -11.11 13.15 -3.05
CA ASP A 217 -12.52 13.33 -3.36
C ASP A 217 -13.49 12.65 -2.36
N ILE A 218 -12.98 11.95 -1.34
CA ILE A 218 -13.81 11.32 -0.30
C ILE A 218 -13.68 12.06 1.04
N GLY A 219 -14.83 12.46 1.60
CA GLY A 219 -14.91 13.23 2.86
C GLY A 219 -14.33 12.57 4.12
N THR A 220 -14.16 11.25 4.12
CA THR A 220 -13.52 10.49 5.22
C THR A 220 -12.06 10.14 4.96
N GLN A 221 -11.52 10.51 3.81
CA GLN A 221 -10.13 10.29 3.38
C GLN A 221 -9.38 11.63 3.41
N ALA A 222 -8.49 11.90 2.44
CA ALA A 222 -7.73 13.14 2.44
C ALA A 222 -8.61 14.39 2.35
N ASN A 223 -9.80 14.28 1.71
CA ASN A 223 -10.83 15.30 1.67
C ASN A 223 -10.29 16.72 1.41
N ILE A 224 -9.77 16.93 0.21
CA ILE A 224 -9.05 18.14 -0.18
C ILE A 224 -9.53 18.60 -1.55
N GLU A 225 -9.83 19.89 -1.68
CA GLU A 225 -10.18 20.48 -2.98
C GLU A 225 -8.96 20.61 -3.89
N PHE A 226 -9.15 20.55 -5.21
CA PHE A 226 -8.02 20.50 -6.16
C PHE A 226 -7.08 21.70 -6.05
N PHE A 227 -7.61 22.90 -5.75
CA PHE A 227 -6.81 24.13 -5.64
C PHE A 227 -6.02 24.21 -4.33
N GLU A 228 -6.54 23.62 -3.25
CA GLU A 228 -5.77 23.43 -2.03
C GLU A 228 -4.68 22.38 -2.26
N ALA A 229 -5.02 21.28 -2.93
CA ALA A 229 -4.09 20.22 -3.28
C ALA A 229 -2.94 20.73 -4.16
N SER A 230 -3.21 21.56 -5.17
CA SER A 230 -2.17 22.21 -5.99
C SER A 230 -1.24 23.08 -5.14
N SER A 231 -1.79 23.90 -4.24
CA SER A 231 -0.97 24.73 -3.34
C SER A 231 -0.05 23.90 -2.44
N VAL A 232 -0.56 22.80 -1.88
CA VAL A 232 0.22 21.89 -1.04
C VAL A 232 1.24 21.10 -1.87
N TRP A 233 0.87 20.70 -3.09
CA TRP A 233 1.75 20.00 -4.02
C TRP A 233 2.95 20.86 -4.41
N ASP A 234 2.73 22.14 -4.74
CA ASP A 234 3.77 23.12 -5.05
C ASP A 234 4.77 23.30 -3.90
N GLU A 235 4.29 23.28 -2.65
CA GLU A 235 5.13 23.48 -1.47
C GLU A 235 5.93 22.22 -1.08
N TYR A 236 5.33 21.02 -1.17
CA TYR A 236 5.89 19.82 -0.55
C TYR A 236 6.31 18.70 -1.51
N ILE A 237 5.66 18.57 -2.68
CA ILE A 237 5.88 17.41 -3.58
C ILE A 237 6.66 17.84 -4.83
N LYS A 238 6.24 18.91 -5.49
CA LYS A 238 6.86 19.42 -6.72
C LYS A 238 8.35 19.73 -6.59
N PRO A 239 8.86 20.30 -5.47
CA PRO A 239 10.28 20.60 -5.32
C PRO A 239 11.17 19.36 -5.12
N LEU A 240 10.60 18.18 -4.89
CA LEU A 240 11.37 16.96 -4.66
C LEU A 240 12.09 16.52 -5.94
N ASN A 241 13.33 16.06 -5.81
CA ASN A 241 14.06 15.40 -6.89
C ASN A 241 13.66 13.91 -6.99
N MET A 242 12.37 13.67 -7.20
CA MET A 242 11.72 12.36 -7.27
C MET A 242 10.71 12.37 -8.42
N ARG A 243 10.32 11.20 -8.89
CA ARG A 243 9.18 10.97 -9.77
C ARG A 243 7.88 11.12 -8.98
N LYS A 244 7.00 12.00 -9.41
CA LYS A 244 5.76 12.32 -8.72
C LYS A 244 4.60 11.56 -9.33
N VAL A 245 3.95 10.76 -8.51
CA VAL A 245 2.78 9.98 -8.91
C VAL A 245 1.54 10.75 -8.44
N SER A 246 0.55 10.90 -9.33
CA SER A 246 -0.63 11.75 -9.09
C SER A 246 -1.36 11.38 -7.79
N PRO A 247 -2.19 12.29 -7.25
CA PRO A 247 -3.21 11.91 -6.30
C PRO A 247 -4.11 10.79 -6.85
N ALA A 248 -4.72 10.03 -5.96
CA ALA A 248 -5.46 8.80 -6.24
C ALA A 248 -6.94 8.93 -5.86
N PRO A 249 -7.78 9.63 -6.66
CA PRO A 249 -9.20 9.76 -6.36
C PRO A 249 -9.97 8.44 -6.55
N ALA A 250 -11.10 8.33 -5.86
CA ALA A 250 -11.95 7.16 -5.84
C ALA A 250 -12.88 7.06 -7.08
N ALA A 251 -12.29 7.04 -8.28
CA ALA A 251 -12.99 6.94 -9.55
C ALA A 251 -12.56 5.66 -10.31
N PRO A 252 -13.28 4.52 -10.12
CA PRO A 252 -12.88 3.23 -10.72
C PRO A 252 -13.05 3.19 -12.24
N GLY A 253 -13.59 4.24 -12.87
CA GLY A 253 -13.63 4.40 -14.33
C GLY A 253 -12.40 5.10 -14.92
N GLY A 254 -11.47 5.60 -14.09
CA GLY A 254 -10.36 6.43 -14.56
C GLY A 254 -10.78 7.83 -15.01
N ASP A 255 -12.00 8.28 -14.66
CA ASP A 255 -12.67 9.47 -15.18
C ASP A 255 -12.93 10.54 -14.10
N SER A 256 -12.09 10.56 -13.05
CA SER A 256 -12.23 11.51 -11.94
C SER A 256 -12.23 12.96 -12.42
N VAL A 257 -13.32 13.67 -12.12
CA VAL A 257 -13.41 15.12 -12.31
C VAL A 257 -12.40 15.84 -11.41
N TRP A 258 -12.18 15.35 -10.19
CA TRP A 258 -11.19 15.90 -9.27
C TRP A 258 -9.78 15.84 -9.88
N LEU A 259 -9.38 14.66 -10.39
CA LEU A 259 -8.07 14.51 -11.03
C LEU A 259 -7.94 15.40 -12.26
N LYS A 260 -8.99 15.48 -13.07
CA LYS A 260 -9.00 16.34 -14.26
C LYS A 260 -8.72 17.79 -13.90
N ARG A 261 -9.34 18.31 -12.82
CA ARG A 261 -9.09 19.67 -12.32
C ARG A 261 -7.69 19.83 -11.76
N PHE A 262 -7.21 18.87 -10.97
CA PHE A 262 -5.84 18.89 -10.46
C PHE A 262 -4.80 18.90 -11.58
N MET A 263 -5.01 18.12 -12.64
CA MET A 263 -4.07 18.03 -13.76
C MET A 263 -4.15 19.23 -14.70
N LYS A 264 -5.36 19.77 -14.97
CA LYS A 264 -5.57 20.77 -16.04
C LYS A 264 -5.90 22.19 -15.53
N GLY A 265 -6.13 22.35 -14.24
CA GLY A 265 -6.66 23.59 -13.66
C GLY A 265 -8.17 23.71 -13.82
N ASP A 266 -8.76 24.64 -13.06
CA ASP A 266 -10.17 25.03 -13.17
C ASP A 266 -10.40 26.42 -12.57
N TYR A 267 -11.57 27.01 -12.81
CA TYR A 267 -11.97 28.28 -12.20
C TYR A 267 -12.52 28.09 -10.78
N ILE A 268 -12.11 28.99 -9.89
CA ILE A 268 -12.63 29.12 -8.53
C ILE A 268 -13.15 30.54 -8.28
N CYS A 269 -14.03 30.69 -7.30
CA CYS A 269 -14.51 31.99 -6.81
C CYS A 269 -14.79 31.93 -5.31
N LYS A 270 -15.12 33.07 -4.70
CA LYS A 270 -15.48 33.14 -3.29
C LYS A 270 -16.92 32.70 -3.08
N ASN A 271 -17.13 31.87 -2.08
CA ASN A 271 -18.42 31.56 -1.50
C ASN A 271 -19.04 32.86 -0.94
N PRO A 272 -20.24 33.25 -1.36
CA PRO A 272 -20.88 34.49 -0.93
C PRO A 272 -21.31 34.48 0.54
N TRP A 273 -21.36 33.32 1.19
CA TRP A 273 -21.85 33.17 2.56
C TRP A 273 -20.76 33.36 3.62
N ASP A 274 -19.55 32.85 3.38
CA ASP A 274 -18.44 32.86 4.34
C ASP A 274 -17.11 33.37 3.77
N GLY A 275 -17.06 33.67 2.46
CA GLY A 275 -15.88 34.18 1.78
C GLY A 275 -14.79 33.15 1.51
N SER A 276 -15.02 31.86 1.82
CA SER A 276 -14.10 30.77 1.47
C SER A 276 -13.99 30.60 -0.05
N TRP A 277 -12.89 29.99 -0.54
CA TRP A 277 -12.78 29.66 -1.95
C TRP A 277 -13.49 28.34 -2.25
N GLY A 278 -14.13 28.25 -3.41
CA GLY A 278 -14.62 26.99 -3.97
C GLY A 278 -14.80 27.08 -5.47
N LEU A 279 -15.36 26.03 -6.08
CA LEU A 279 -15.48 25.94 -7.53
C LEU A 279 -16.36 27.07 -8.08
N PHE A 280 -15.94 27.63 -9.22
CA PHE A 280 -16.74 28.66 -9.87
C PHE A 280 -18.15 28.18 -10.20
N TYR A 281 -18.30 26.92 -10.60
CA TYR A 281 -19.61 26.30 -10.88
C TYR A 281 -20.57 26.30 -9.69
N ASP A 282 -20.07 26.31 -8.46
CA ASP A 282 -20.93 26.19 -7.27
C ASP A 282 -21.51 27.54 -6.81
N TYR A 283 -20.84 28.65 -7.12
CA TYR A 283 -21.23 29.99 -6.64
C TYR A 283 -21.39 31.05 -7.72
N GLU A 284 -20.81 30.83 -8.91
CA GLU A 284 -20.89 31.69 -10.10
C GLU A 284 -20.56 33.17 -9.83
N ASP A 285 -19.71 33.47 -8.84
CA ASP A 285 -19.31 34.83 -8.50
C ASP A 285 -18.23 35.35 -9.46
N GLU A 286 -18.68 35.99 -10.54
CA GLU A 286 -17.82 36.62 -11.55
C GLU A 286 -16.87 37.69 -10.97
N ALA A 287 -17.22 38.32 -9.85
CA ALA A 287 -16.38 39.38 -9.29
C ALA A 287 -15.08 38.84 -8.67
N THR A 288 -15.08 37.59 -8.21
CA THR A 288 -13.91 36.95 -7.57
C THR A 288 -13.37 35.75 -8.35
N LYS A 289 -13.94 35.47 -9.51
CA LYS A 289 -13.52 34.40 -10.42
C LYS A 289 -12.04 34.51 -10.77
N LYS A 290 -11.31 33.43 -10.57
CA LYS A 290 -9.93 33.28 -11.02
C LYS A 290 -9.64 31.84 -11.44
N PHE A 291 -8.67 31.68 -12.34
CA PHE A 291 -8.19 30.37 -12.75
C PHE A 291 -7.07 29.91 -11.82
N VAL A 292 -7.08 28.63 -11.44
CA VAL A 292 -5.96 27.96 -10.78
C VAL A 292 -5.37 26.99 -11.78
N GLU A 293 -4.07 27.13 -12.06
CA GLU A 293 -3.33 26.28 -12.99
C GLU A 293 -3.29 24.83 -12.52
N GLY A 294 -3.15 23.90 -13.46
CA GLY A 294 -3.03 22.48 -13.18
C GLY A 294 -1.58 22.01 -12.99
N GLU A 295 -1.41 20.85 -12.37
CA GLU A 295 -0.09 20.28 -12.02
C GLU A 295 0.43 19.24 -13.02
N SER A 296 -0.21 19.07 -14.19
CA SER A 296 0.12 18.00 -15.15
C SER A 296 1.60 17.92 -15.53
N ASP A 297 2.29 19.04 -15.65
CA ASP A 297 3.72 19.08 -16.03
C ASP A 297 4.64 18.53 -14.94
N SER A 298 4.22 18.58 -13.68
CA SER A 298 4.98 18.06 -12.54
C SER A 298 4.61 16.63 -12.16
N VAL A 299 3.59 16.04 -12.78
CA VAL A 299 3.16 14.66 -12.53
C VAL A 299 3.82 13.74 -13.54
N ASP A 300 4.60 12.76 -13.07
CA ASP A 300 5.28 11.78 -13.93
C ASP A 300 4.39 10.57 -14.26
N SER A 301 3.45 10.20 -13.38
CA SER A 301 2.57 9.03 -13.54
C SER A 301 1.20 9.26 -12.90
N VAL A 302 0.17 8.56 -13.38
CA VAL A 302 -1.23 8.75 -12.97
C VAL A 302 -1.79 7.51 -12.27
N VAL A 303 -2.55 7.73 -11.20
CA VAL A 303 -3.06 6.66 -10.34
C VAL A 303 -4.49 6.24 -10.64
N LEU A 304 -4.77 4.95 -10.50
CA LEU A 304 -6.10 4.33 -10.46
C LEU A 304 -6.32 3.60 -9.12
N HIS A 305 -7.44 3.90 -8.47
CA HIS A 305 -8.06 3.01 -7.47
C HIS A 305 -9.25 2.28 -8.11
N TYR A 306 -9.19 0.94 -8.16
CA TYR A 306 -10.18 0.09 -8.81
C TYR A 306 -10.87 -0.86 -7.84
N TYR A 307 -11.95 -0.39 -7.23
CA TYR A 307 -12.79 -1.18 -6.33
C TYR A 307 -14.14 -1.45 -6.97
N ARG A 308 -14.57 -2.72 -7.00
CA ARG A 308 -15.87 -3.13 -7.55
C ARG A 308 -16.60 -4.11 -6.65
N ASN A 309 -17.93 -4.07 -6.70
CA ASN A 309 -18.80 -5.10 -6.12
C ASN A 309 -19.15 -6.24 -7.09
N THR A 310 -18.42 -6.32 -8.20
CA THR A 310 -18.56 -7.36 -9.22
C THR A 310 -17.22 -7.59 -9.88
N ILE A 311 -16.92 -8.83 -10.25
CA ILE A 311 -15.76 -9.14 -11.09
C ILE A 311 -15.95 -8.48 -12.46
N ASN A 312 -14.98 -7.65 -12.86
CA ASN A 312 -15.06 -6.89 -14.10
C ASN A 312 -13.66 -6.58 -14.66
N LEU A 313 -13.02 -7.58 -15.27
CA LEU A 313 -11.71 -7.41 -15.90
C LEU A 313 -11.73 -6.38 -17.03
N LYS A 314 -12.75 -6.41 -17.90
CA LYS A 314 -12.88 -5.45 -18.98
C LYS A 314 -12.91 -4.01 -18.44
N GLY A 315 -13.69 -3.76 -17.39
CA GLY A 315 -13.77 -2.44 -16.79
C GLY A 315 -12.46 -1.95 -16.16
N LEU A 316 -11.61 -2.85 -15.64
CA LEU A 316 -10.28 -2.49 -15.15
C LEU A 316 -9.40 -2.01 -16.32
N LEU A 317 -9.39 -2.76 -17.42
CA LEU A 317 -8.60 -2.41 -18.60
C LEU A 317 -9.12 -1.14 -19.29
N ASP A 318 -10.44 -0.97 -19.37
CA ASP A 318 -11.07 0.25 -19.89
C ASP A 318 -10.69 1.49 -19.03
N ALA A 319 -10.57 1.35 -17.72
CA ALA A 319 -10.16 2.44 -16.83
C ALA A 319 -8.68 2.83 -17.01
N VAL A 320 -7.80 1.84 -17.22
CA VAL A 320 -6.39 2.09 -17.60
C VAL A 320 -6.32 2.85 -18.92
N GLU A 321 -7.06 2.42 -19.92
CA GLU A 321 -7.12 3.10 -21.22
C GLU A 321 -7.68 4.53 -21.10
N THR A 322 -8.70 4.73 -20.27
CA THR A 322 -9.29 6.05 -20.01
C THR A 322 -8.25 7.02 -19.44
N LEU A 323 -7.45 6.59 -18.46
CA LEU A 323 -6.38 7.42 -17.89
C LEU A 323 -5.28 7.69 -18.92
N TRP A 324 -4.83 6.66 -19.64
CA TRP A 324 -3.80 6.80 -20.68
C TRP A 324 -4.24 7.82 -21.74
N ASN A 325 -5.44 7.68 -22.30
CA ASN A 325 -5.98 8.60 -23.31
C ASN A 325 -6.18 10.02 -22.78
N SER A 326 -6.42 10.17 -21.48
CA SER A 326 -6.64 11.48 -20.84
C SER A 326 -5.36 12.26 -20.58
N TYR A 327 -4.26 11.56 -20.25
CA TYR A 327 -3.05 12.18 -19.70
C TYR A 327 -1.74 11.79 -20.38
N HIS A 328 -1.70 10.67 -21.13
CA HIS A 328 -0.51 10.12 -21.79
C HIS A 328 0.70 10.00 -20.86
N LYS A 329 0.43 9.49 -19.64
CA LYS A 329 1.42 9.24 -18.59
C LYS A 329 1.29 7.79 -18.13
N PRO A 330 2.38 7.15 -17.67
CA PRO A 330 2.34 5.80 -17.11
C PRO A 330 1.30 5.67 -16.01
N ILE A 331 0.66 4.50 -15.93
CA ILE A 331 -0.45 4.22 -15.02
C ILE A 331 0.02 3.37 -13.86
N TRP A 332 -0.30 3.82 -12.65
CA TRP A 332 -0.13 3.09 -11.41
C TRP A 332 -1.50 2.67 -10.89
N ILE A 333 -1.70 1.38 -10.60
CA ILE A 333 -2.91 0.89 -9.94
C ILE A 333 -2.55 0.63 -8.49
N THR A 334 -2.60 1.66 -7.66
CA THR A 334 -2.15 1.56 -6.25
C THR A 334 -3.12 0.78 -5.39
N GLU A 335 -4.40 0.69 -5.78
CA GLU A 335 -5.38 -0.15 -5.11
C GLU A 335 -6.30 -0.81 -6.12
N MET A 336 -6.39 -2.14 -6.11
CA MET A 336 -7.47 -2.87 -6.74
C MET A 336 -7.96 -4.01 -5.86
N SER A 337 -9.29 -4.17 -5.74
CA SER A 337 -9.90 -5.26 -4.99
C SER A 337 -11.41 -5.37 -5.28
N LEU A 338 -12.05 -6.31 -4.60
CA LEU A 338 -13.50 -6.51 -4.62
C LEU A 338 -14.07 -6.25 -3.23
N PHE A 339 -15.12 -5.43 -3.16
CA PHE A 339 -15.86 -5.19 -1.92
C PHE A 339 -17.24 -5.83 -1.95
N GLY A 340 -17.69 -6.34 -0.79
CA GLY A 340 -18.89 -7.16 -0.74
C GLY A 340 -19.70 -7.11 0.55
N VAL A 341 -20.92 -7.62 0.47
CA VAL A 341 -21.86 -7.69 1.59
C VAL A 341 -22.43 -9.10 1.69
N LYS A 342 -22.37 -9.69 2.88
CA LYS A 342 -22.86 -11.04 3.16
C LYS A 342 -24.31 -11.23 2.75
N GLY A 343 -24.60 -12.35 2.09
CA GLY A 343 -25.95 -12.74 1.65
C GLY A 343 -26.48 -11.94 0.47
N THR A 344 -25.63 -11.20 -0.25
CA THR A 344 -26.01 -10.44 -1.45
C THR A 344 -25.35 -11.02 -2.70
N ARG A 345 -25.68 -10.47 -3.88
CA ARG A 345 -25.03 -10.85 -5.15
C ARG A 345 -23.52 -10.56 -5.18
N SER A 346 -23.06 -9.65 -4.33
CA SER A 346 -21.65 -9.28 -4.17
C SER A 346 -21.11 -9.86 -2.87
N ASP A 347 -21.57 -11.04 -2.46
CA ASP A 347 -20.98 -11.75 -1.33
C ASP A 347 -19.71 -12.45 -1.81
N PHE A 348 -18.56 -11.87 -1.47
CA PHE A 348 -17.23 -12.42 -1.72
C PHE A 348 -16.61 -12.95 -0.43
N SER A 349 -17.42 -13.42 0.52
CA SER A 349 -16.91 -13.88 1.81
C SER A 349 -15.96 -15.06 1.69
N TYR A 350 -14.99 -15.13 2.59
CA TYR A 350 -14.01 -16.21 2.58
C TYR A 350 -14.64 -17.57 2.79
N GLU A 351 -15.81 -17.71 3.44
CA GLU A 351 -16.47 -19.01 3.59
C GLU A 351 -17.01 -19.62 2.28
N LEU A 352 -17.06 -18.87 1.18
CA LEU A 352 -17.64 -19.28 -0.11
C LEU A 352 -16.55 -19.79 -1.08
N PRO A 353 -16.31 -21.11 -1.20
CA PRO A 353 -15.24 -21.67 -2.03
C PRO A 353 -15.33 -21.30 -3.51
N GLU A 354 -16.55 -21.26 -4.05
CA GLU A 354 -16.80 -20.84 -5.43
C GLU A 354 -16.37 -19.39 -5.67
N LYS A 355 -16.59 -18.50 -4.70
CA LYS A 355 -16.17 -17.10 -4.79
C LYS A 355 -14.68 -16.94 -4.66
N ARG A 356 -14.02 -17.69 -3.78
CA ARG A 356 -12.54 -17.70 -3.72
C ARG A 356 -11.94 -18.12 -5.06
N ALA A 357 -12.49 -19.14 -5.72
CA ALA A 357 -12.03 -19.59 -7.03
C ALA A 357 -12.26 -18.55 -8.14
N GLU A 358 -13.45 -17.92 -8.18
CA GLU A 358 -13.76 -16.84 -9.13
C GLU A 358 -12.79 -15.64 -8.97
N ILE A 359 -12.52 -15.23 -7.72
CA ILE A 359 -11.63 -14.12 -7.38
C ILE A 359 -10.18 -14.46 -7.76
N GLN A 360 -9.73 -15.67 -7.47
CA GLN A 360 -8.39 -16.12 -7.86
C GLN A 360 -8.23 -16.05 -9.37
N LYS A 361 -9.18 -16.59 -10.15
CA LYS A 361 -9.13 -16.52 -11.62
C LYS A 361 -9.12 -15.07 -12.13
N TYR A 362 -9.95 -14.21 -11.54
CA TYR A 362 -9.98 -12.79 -11.88
C TYR A 362 -8.63 -12.11 -11.66
N LEU A 363 -8.00 -12.32 -10.51
CA LEU A 363 -6.71 -11.72 -10.20
C LEU A 363 -5.59 -12.29 -11.08
N GLU A 364 -5.61 -13.59 -11.39
CA GLU A 364 -4.68 -14.18 -12.36
C GLU A 364 -4.76 -13.49 -13.73
N ASP A 365 -5.98 -13.34 -14.27
CA ASP A 365 -6.20 -12.71 -15.57
C ASP A 365 -5.86 -11.21 -15.56
N ALA A 366 -6.14 -10.53 -14.45
CA ALA A 366 -5.78 -9.14 -14.27
C ALA A 366 -4.25 -8.98 -14.27
N MET A 367 -3.51 -9.80 -13.52
CA MET A 367 -2.05 -9.75 -13.50
C MET A 367 -1.46 -9.99 -14.88
N GLU A 368 -1.92 -11.02 -15.60
CA GLU A 368 -1.46 -11.31 -16.97
C GLU A 368 -1.68 -10.12 -17.91
N ALA A 369 -2.87 -9.52 -17.89
CA ALA A 369 -3.20 -8.38 -18.74
C ALA A 369 -2.41 -7.10 -18.37
N LEU A 370 -2.18 -6.86 -17.07
CA LEU A 370 -1.44 -5.69 -16.58
C LEU A 370 0.07 -5.83 -16.82
N ASP A 371 0.63 -7.04 -16.64
CA ASP A 371 2.04 -7.33 -16.95
C ASP A 371 2.32 -7.10 -18.45
N ALA A 372 1.40 -7.50 -19.33
CA ALA A 372 1.53 -7.32 -20.78
C ALA A 372 1.28 -5.88 -21.28
N ASN A 373 0.65 -5.00 -20.48
CA ASN A 373 0.28 -3.66 -20.91
C ASN A 373 1.41 -2.64 -20.67
N PRO A 374 2.06 -2.07 -21.70
CA PRO A 374 3.19 -1.15 -21.52
C PRO A 374 2.81 0.14 -20.77
N HIS A 375 1.55 0.59 -20.87
CA HIS A 375 1.09 1.80 -20.17
C HIS A 375 0.94 1.60 -18.67
N VAL A 376 0.89 0.34 -18.19
CA VAL A 376 0.85 0.04 -16.75
C VAL A 376 2.26 -0.11 -16.26
N GLU A 377 2.64 0.77 -15.33
CA GLU A 377 3.96 0.76 -14.71
C GLU A 377 3.97 -0.12 -13.46
N ARG A 378 2.97 0.03 -12.57
CA ARG A 378 2.88 -0.75 -11.34
C ARG A 378 1.44 -1.04 -10.92
N TYR A 379 1.21 -2.14 -10.20
CA TYR A 379 -0.09 -2.44 -9.59
C TYR A 379 0.02 -3.11 -8.23
N CYS A 380 -1.00 -2.90 -7.39
CA CYS A 380 -1.15 -3.47 -6.05
C CYS A 380 -2.54 -4.07 -5.86
N TRP A 381 -2.59 -5.29 -5.35
CA TRP A 381 -3.84 -5.79 -4.77
C TRP A 381 -4.03 -5.20 -3.37
N PHE A 382 -5.27 -4.85 -3.02
CA PHE A 382 -5.65 -4.52 -1.65
C PHE A 382 -6.29 -5.75 -0.98
N PRO A 383 -5.59 -6.42 -0.04
CA PRO A 383 -6.09 -7.62 0.62
C PRO A 383 -6.96 -7.25 1.83
N TYR A 384 -8.26 -7.55 1.81
CA TYR A 384 -9.07 -7.49 3.03
C TYR A 384 -8.65 -8.58 4.03
N ASP A 385 -9.07 -8.48 5.30
CA ASP A 385 -8.94 -9.62 6.22
C ASP A 385 -9.94 -10.74 5.85
N ILE A 386 -9.67 -11.96 6.31
CA ILE A 386 -10.48 -13.15 6.04
C ILE A 386 -11.93 -12.97 6.51
N ASP A 387 -12.14 -12.28 7.64
CA ASP A 387 -13.48 -11.98 8.15
C ASP A 387 -14.06 -10.65 7.62
N SER A 388 -13.40 -10.07 6.62
CA SER A 388 -13.68 -8.76 6.02
C SER A 388 -13.59 -7.59 7.01
N THR A 389 -12.99 -7.77 8.18
CA THR A 389 -12.81 -6.63 9.09
C THR A 389 -11.73 -5.70 8.57
N ASN A 390 -12.10 -4.45 8.38
CA ASN A 390 -11.16 -3.35 8.24
C ASN A 390 -11.66 -2.14 9.03
N ASP A 391 -10.79 -1.15 9.23
CA ASP A 391 -11.12 0.09 9.92
C ASP A 391 -11.65 1.17 8.94
N ILE A 392 -11.78 0.85 7.64
CA ILE A 392 -11.94 1.81 6.54
C ILE A 392 -13.38 1.86 6.01
N ASP A 393 -14.09 0.73 5.98
CA ASP A 393 -15.43 0.62 5.41
C ASP A 393 -16.38 -0.26 6.24
N SER A 394 -17.59 -0.48 5.71
CA SER A 394 -18.64 -1.29 6.38
C SER A 394 -18.95 -2.60 5.66
N PHE A 395 -18.15 -2.96 4.66
CA PHE A 395 -18.27 -4.17 3.88
C PHE A 395 -17.86 -5.36 4.74
N ASN A 396 -18.69 -6.40 4.72
CA ASN A 396 -18.52 -7.56 5.60
C ASN A 396 -18.44 -8.89 4.83
N GLY A 397 -18.42 -8.83 3.50
CA GLY A 397 -18.33 -9.99 2.63
C GLY A 397 -17.29 -9.81 1.53
N SER A 398 -16.09 -9.36 1.91
CA SER A 398 -14.94 -9.18 1.02
C SER A 398 -13.83 -10.22 1.27
N GLY A 399 -13.96 -11.08 2.27
CA GLY A 399 -12.85 -11.88 2.80
C GLY A 399 -12.19 -12.84 1.80
N GLY A 400 -12.86 -13.20 0.71
CA GLY A 400 -12.30 -13.98 -0.39
C GLY A 400 -11.18 -13.25 -1.15
N THR A 401 -11.00 -11.94 -0.94
CA THR A 401 -9.87 -11.15 -1.46
C THR A 401 -8.65 -11.16 -0.54
N ALA A 402 -8.75 -11.78 0.65
CA ALA A 402 -7.65 -11.85 1.59
C ALA A 402 -6.47 -12.65 1.03
N MET A 403 -5.27 -12.08 1.12
CA MET A 403 -4.02 -12.81 0.83
C MET A 403 -3.44 -13.52 2.06
N PHE A 404 -3.84 -13.08 3.25
CA PHE A 404 -3.38 -13.61 4.53
C PHE A 404 -4.38 -13.25 5.63
N ASP A 405 -4.41 -14.05 6.69
CA ASP A 405 -5.12 -13.74 7.93
C ASP A 405 -4.36 -12.65 8.70
N TYR A 406 -5.00 -11.52 8.99
CA TYR A 406 -4.34 -10.40 9.66
C TYR A 406 -3.77 -10.80 11.02
N SER A 407 -4.49 -11.64 11.77
CA SER A 407 -4.11 -12.01 13.13
C SER A 407 -2.91 -12.94 13.20
N SER A 408 -2.78 -13.89 12.28
CA SER A 408 -1.75 -14.94 12.32
C SER A 408 -0.63 -14.69 11.33
N GLY A 409 -0.90 -13.99 10.23
CA GLY A 409 0.00 -13.87 9.08
C GLY A 409 0.02 -15.12 8.19
N ALA A 410 -0.86 -16.09 8.44
CA ALA A 410 -0.95 -17.29 7.61
C ALA A 410 -1.57 -16.93 6.25
N TYR A 411 -0.96 -17.42 5.17
CA TYR A 411 -1.33 -17.06 3.80
C TYR A 411 -2.55 -17.84 3.31
N THR A 412 -3.43 -17.19 2.55
CA THR A 412 -4.55 -17.86 1.89
C THR A 412 -4.13 -18.48 0.56
N GLU A 413 -5.04 -19.21 -0.08
CA GLU A 413 -4.86 -19.72 -1.43
C GLU A 413 -4.62 -18.58 -2.44
N LEU A 414 -5.28 -17.44 -2.25
CA LEU A 414 -5.06 -16.24 -3.07
C LEU A 414 -3.65 -15.67 -2.86
N GLY A 415 -3.17 -15.63 -1.60
CA GLY A 415 -1.80 -15.20 -1.29
C GLY A 415 -0.74 -16.12 -1.90
N ARG A 416 -0.94 -17.44 -1.83
CA ARG A 416 -0.07 -18.42 -2.50
C ARG A 416 -0.08 -18.25 -4.02
N MET A 417 -1.26 -18.04 -4.62
CA MET A 417 -1.36 -17.78 -6.05
C MET A 417 -0.57 -16.51 -6.43
N TYR A 418 -0.77 -15.42 -5.70
CA TYR A 418 -0.11 -14.13 -5.96
C TYR A 418 1.42 -14.21 -5.81
N SER A 419 1.89 -15.01 -4.84
CA SER A 419 3.31 -15.34 -4.70
C SER A 419 3.87 -16.03 -5.95
N SER A 420 3.11 -16.96 -6.54
CA SER A 420 3.59 -17.85 -7.62
C SER A 420 3.53 -17.26 -9.03
N LYS A 421 2.73 -16.22 -9.29
CA LYS A 421 2.45 -15.67 -10.63
C LYS A 421 2.97 -14.24 -10.80
N GLY A 422 3.13 -13.80 -12.06
CA GLY A 422 3.65 -12.46 -12.40
C GLY A 422 5.13 -12.24 -12.03
N ASN A 423 5.87 -13.32 -11.79
CA ASN A 423 7.30 -13.26 -11.51
C ASN A 423 8.09 -13.38 -12.83
N PRO A 424 9.16 -12.59 -13.04
CA PRO A 424 10.01 -12.70 -14.22
C PRO A 424 10.62 -14.09 -14.40
N GLU A 425 10.75 -14.54 -15.65
CA GLU A 425 11.42 -15.79 -15.96
C GLU A 425 12.88 -15.77 -15.45
N GLY A 426 13.31 -16.84 -14.79
CA GLY A 426 14.65 -16.96 -14.21
C GLY A 426 14.81 -16.31 -12.82
N TYR A 427 13.84 -15.52 -12.35
CA TYR A 427 13.87 -14.99 -10.98
C TYR A 427 13.72 -16.10 -9.95
N ASN A 428 14.56 -16.08 -8.91
CA ASN A 428 14.49 -17.05 -7.82
C ASN A 428 13.37 -16.67 -6.83
N ALA A 429 12.12 -16.86 -7.28
CA ALA A 429 10.93 -16.55 -6.51
C ALA A 429 10.85 -17.40 -5.23
N GLN A 430 10.50 -16.76 -4.12
CA GLN A 430 10.12 -17.46 -2.91
C GLN A 430 8.80 -18.20 -3.10
N THR A 431 8.60 -19.25 -2.31
CA THR A 431 7.36 -20.02 -2.27
C THR A 431 6.77 -20.01 -0.88
N ILE A 432 5.44 -20.15 -0.81
CA ILE A 432 4.68 -20.30 0.42
C ILE A 432 4.41 -21.79 0.63
N SER A 433 4.92 -22.37 1.72
CA SER A 433 4.76 -23.79 2.05
C SER A 433 3.42 -24.08 2.74
N ASP A 434 3.07 -25.35 2.87
CA ASP A 434 1.78 -25.79 3.42
C ASP A 434 1.60 -25.43 4.91
N ASP A 435 2.69 -25.36 5.68
CA ASP A 435 2.68 -24.96 7.09
C ASP A 435 2.52 -23.45 7.30
N GLU A 436 2.71 -22.64 6.25
CA GLU A 436 2.49 -21.20 6.25
C GLU A 436 1.04 -20.83 5.87
N MET A 437 0.23 -21.82 5.45
CA MET A 437 -1.13 -21.59 4.96
C MET A 437 -2.13 -21.40 6.09
N PHE A 438 -3.10 -20.54 5.81
CA PHE A 438 -4.31 -20.42 6.60
C PHE A 438 -5.17 -21.66 6.38
N VAL A 439 -5.57 -22.30 7.48
CA VAL A 439 -6.48 -23.44 7.48
C VAL A 439 -7.86 -22.96 7.87
N TYR A 440 -8.76 -22.90 6.88
CA TYR A 440 -10.16 -22.62 7.16
C TYR A 440 -10.81 -23.79 7.89
N VAL A 441 -11.36 -23.53 9.07
CA VAL A 441 -12.18 -24.48 9.81
C VAL A 441 -13.62 -23.98 9.75
N PRO A 442 -14.52 -24.64 8.98
CA PRO A 442 -15.93 -24.26 8.95
C PRO A 442 -16.51 -24.27 10.38
N GLU A 443 -17.25 -23.22 10.76
CA GLU A 443 -18.00 -23.26 12.02
C GLU A 443 -19.04 -24.39 11.93
N GLU A 444 -18.91 -25.41 12.79
CA GLU A 444 -19.93 -26.45 12.92
C GLU A 444 -21.27 -25.82 13.32
N THR A 445 -22.20 -25.79 12.37
CA THR A 445 -23.60 -25.52 12.65
C THR A 445 -24.17 -26.71 13.42
N THR A 446 -24.17 -26.62 14.75
CA THR A 446 -24.98 -27.51 15.60
C THR A 446 -26.45 -27.25 15.30
N THR A 447 -26.95 -27.92 14.27
CA THR A 447 -28.35 -27.92 13.88
C THR A 447 -29.05 -28.91 14.81
N GLN A 448 -29.42 -28.48 16.01
CA GLN A 448 -30.43 -29.20 16.78
C GLN A 448 -31.76 -29.01 16.06
N ALA A 449 -32.19 -30.05 15.34
CA ALA A 449 -33.55 -30.19 14.85
C ALA A 449 -34.54 -29.94 16.00
N PRO A 450 -35.55 -29.07 15.84
CA PRO A 450 -36.62 -28.96 16.82
C PRO A 450 -37.42 -30.26 16.76
N THR A 451 -37.41 -31.03 17.86
CA THR A 451 -38.38 -32.11 18.06
C THR A 451 -39.75 -31.46 18.19
N THR A 452 -40.58 -31.64 17.16
CA THR A 452 -41.97 -31.25 17.13
C THR A 452 -42.71 -32.02 18.21
N VAL A 453 -43.21 -31.33 19.23
CA VAL A 453 -44.27 -31.87 20.09
C VAL A 453 -45.58 -31.39 19.48
N GLU A 454 -46.33 -32.35 18.95
CA GLU A 454 -47.71 -32.14 18.53
C GLU A 454 -48.53 -31.64 19.72
N THR A 455 -49.26 -30.55 19.52
CA THR A 455 -50.42 -30.24 20.35
C THR A 455 -51.53 -29.82 19.41
N THR A 456 -52.38 -30.78 19.12
CA THR A 456 -53.68 -30.63 18.49
C THR A 456 -54.55 -29.66 19.28
N THR A 457 -55.01 -28.57 18.65
CA THR A 457 -56.32 -27.99 18.97
C THR A 457 -56.89 -27.31 17.73
N GLN A 458 -58.17 -27.58 17.52
CA GLN A 458 -58.97 -27.37 16.32
C GLN A 458 -59.20 -25.89 15.96
N ALA A 459 -59.36 -25.64 14.66
CA ALA A 459 -59.92 -24.43 14.09
C ALA A 459 -61.45 -24.35 14.30
N PRO A 460 -62.02 -23.15 14.17
CA PRO A 460 -63.10 -22.99 13.20
C PRO A 460 -62.83 -21.85 12.20
N THR A 461 -63.19 -22.16 10.96
CA THR A 461 -63.31 -21.35 9.76
C THR A 461 -64.29 -20.19 9.92
N THR A 462 -64.04 -19.04 9.27
CA THR A 462 -65.02 -18.31 8.43
C THR A 462 -64.33 -17.21 7.60
N GLN A 463 -64.42 -17.39 6.28
CA GLN A 463 -64.60 -16.46 5.14
C GLN A 463 -64.05 -15.02 5.12
N THR A 464 -63.44 -14.71 3.97
CA THR A 464 -62.99 -13.43 3.42
C THR A 464 -64.16 -12.46 3.15
N PRO A 465 -63.92 -11.13 3.15
CA PRO A 465 -63.86 -10.43 1.86
C PRO A 465 -62.76 -9.35 1.75
N THR A 466 -62.36 -9.12 0.50
CA THR A 466 -61.43 -8.11 -0.04
C THR A 466 -61.75 -6.66 0.34
N THR A 467 -60.74 -5.85 0.67
CA THR A 467 -60.74 -4.40 0.39
C THR A 467 -59.32 -3.84 0.28
N LYS A 468 -59.16 -2.84 -0.61
CA LYS A 468 -57.91 -2.21 -1.06
C LYS A 468 -57.26 -1.28 -0.02
N LYS A 469 -55.92 -1.25 -0.05
CA LYS A 469 -54.99 -0.11 0.07
C LYS A 469 -54.95 0.69 1.39
N GLN A 470 -53.89 0.47 2.17
CA GLN A 470 -53.07 1.56 2.73
C GLN A 470 -51.66 1.04 3.08
N GLU A 471 -50.64 1.69 2.53
CA GLU A 471 -49.24 1.51 2.91
C GLU A 471 -49.03 2.08 4.32
N GLU A 472 -48.85 1.21 5.32
CA GLU A 472 -48.27 1.59 6.60
C GLU A 472 -46.77 1.30 6.59
N THR A 473 -46.02 2.38 6.77
CA THR A 473 -44.57 2.40 6.97
C THR A 473 -44.20 1.59 8.21
N THR A 474 -43.62 0.40 8.04
CA THR A 474 -43.03 -0.38 9.13
C THR A 474 -41.82 0.35 9.70
N LYS A 475 -42.04 1.07 10.79
CA LYS A 475 -41.04 1.68 11.66
C LYS A 475 -40.01 0.62 12.08
N ALA A 476 -38.74 0.81 11.71
CA ALA A 476 -37.65 -0.09 12.08
C ALA A 476 -37.64 -0.35 13.60
N GLU A 477 -37.85 -1.61 14.01
CA GLU A 477 -37.85 -1.98 15.42
C GLU A 477 -36.43 -1.94 16.00
N THR A 478 -36.11 -0.86 16.70
CA THR A 478 -34.80 -0.68 17.34
C THR A 478 -34.73 -1.37 18.71
N LEU A 479 -33.66 -2.13 18.95
CA LEU A 479 -33.41 -2.77 20.26
C LEU A 479 -33.12 -1.70 21.32
N LYS A 480 -33.85 -1.73 22.44
CA LYS A 480 -33.65 -0.79 23.56
C LYS A 480 -32.23 -0.89 24.12
N GLN A 481 -31.66 0.25 24.52
CA GLN A 481 -30.34 0.32 25.14
C GLN A 481 -30.28 -0.50 26.45
N VAL A 482 -29.24 -1.31 26.60
CA VAL A 482 -29.07 -2.18 27.78
C VAL A 482 -28.77 -1.36 29.04
N LYS A 483 -29.46 -1.66 30.15
CA LYS A 483 -29.16 -1.11 31.48
C LYS A 483 -28.26 -2.07 32.28
N VAL A 484 -26.96 -1.74 32.38
CA VAL A 484 -26.00 -2.48 33.21
C VAL A 484 -26.30 -2.24 34.69
N THR A 485 -26.57 -3.33 35.42
CA THR A 485 -26.91 -3.31 36.85
C THR A 485 -25.69 -3.44 37.75
N GLY A 486 -24.58 -4.00 37.26
CA GLY A 486 -23.35 -4.14 38.03
C GLY A 486 -22.14 -4.53 37.19
N ALA A 487 -20.96 -4.06 37.62
CA ALA A 487 -19.67 -4.52 37.13
C ALA A 487 -18.72 -4.56 38.35
N LYS A 488 -18.41 -5.76 38.84
CA LYS A 488 -17.65 -5.95 40.09
C LYS A 488 -16.39 -6.77 39.82
N ASN A 489 -15.23 -6.28 40.29
CA ASN A 489 -14.01 -7.10 40.34
C ASN A 489 -14.22 -8.21 41.38
N ILE A 490 -14.11 -9.45 40.91
CA ILE A 490 -14.18 -10.67 41.72
C ILE A 490 -12.78 -11.32 41.75
N LYS A 491 -12.62 -12.44 42.48
CA LYS A 491 -11.33 -13.15 42.59
C LYS A 491 -10.76 -13.57 41.21
N LYS A 492 -9.45 -13.90 41.19
CA LYS A 492 -8.74 -14.44 40.01
C LYS A 492 -8.65 -13.44 38.85
N LYS A 493 -8.40 -12.16 39.16
CA LYS A 493 -8.22 -11.08 38.16
C LYS A 493 -9.38 -11.06 37.15
N SER A 494 -10.61 -11.04 37.65
CA SER A 494 -11.80 -11.13 36.81
C SER A 494 -12.88 -10.13 37.21
N VAL A 495 -13.77 -9.80 36.28
CA VAL A 495 -14.90 -8.88 36.49
C VAL A 495 -16.19 -9.56 36.07
N LYS A 496 -17.15 -9.62 36.99
CA LYS A 496 -18.51 -10.06 36.70
C LYS A 496 -19.36 -8.83 36.36
N VAL A 497 -19.94 -8.83 35.16
CA VAL A 497 -20.86 -7.81 34.66
C VAL A 497 -22.27 -8.40 34.64
N THR A 498 -23.27 -7.62 35.04
CA THR A 498 -24.70 -7.98 35.10
C THR A 498 -25.56 -6.87 34.50
N TRP A 499 -26.67 -7.22 33.83
CA TRP A 499 -27.57 -6.24 33.21
C TRP A 499 -29.03 -6.71 33.20
N LYS A 500 -29.96 -5.79 32.92
CA LYS A 500 -31.39 -6.11 32.76
C LYS A 500 -31.68 -6.72 31.39
N LYS A 501 -32.66 -7.62 31.32
CA LYS A 501 -33.18 -8.16 30.07
C LYS A 501 -33.72 -7.03 29.18
N VAL A 502 -33.52 -7.16 27.87
CA VAL A 502 -34.03 -6.26 26.83
C VAL A 502 -35.01 -7.07 26.01
N ALA A 503 -36.22 -6.55 25.81
CA ALA A 503 -37.24 -7.19 24.99
C ALA A 503 -36.69 -7.42 23.57
N LYS A 504 -37.04 -8.58 22.97
CA LYS A 504 -36.58 -9.01 21.64
C LYS A 504 -35.08 -9.30 21.52
N ALA A 505 -34.25 -9.05 22.54
CA ALA A 505 -32.84 -9.45 22.51
C ALA A 505 -32.69 -10.98 22.54
N LYS A 506 -31.97 -11.53 21.57
CA LYS A 506 -31.61 -12.97 21.50
C LYS A 506 -30.27 -13.25 22.20
N SER A 507 -29.37 -12.26 22.24
CA SER A 507 -28.10 -12.33 22.95
C SER A 507 -27.60 -10.95 23.36
N TYR A 508 -26.44 -10.92 24.02
CA TYR A 508 -25.76 -9.70 24.46
C TYR A 508 -24.28 -9.74 24.09
N GLN A 509 -23.74 -8.58 23.75
CA GLN A 509 -22.30 -8.37 23.59
C GLN A 509 -21.76 -7.51 24.72
N ILE A 510 -20.64 -7.90 25.30
CA ILE A 510 -19.89 -7.16 26.32
C ILE A 510 -18.58 -6.72 25.69
N GLN A 511 -18.40 -5.41 25.54
CA GLN A 511 -17.12 -4.84 25.13
C GLN A 511 -16.35 -4.36 26.36
N TYR A 512 -15.05 -4.63 26.39
CA TYR A 512 -14.16 -4.12 27.44
C TYR A 512 -12.78 -3.70 26.91
N ALA A 513 -12.24 -2.63 27.46
CA ALA A 513 -10.95 -2.05 27.07
C ALA A 513 -10.25 -1.38 28.26
N MET A 514 -8.97 -1.02 28.11
CA MET A 514 -8.23 -0.25 29.12
C MET A 514 -8.44 1.27 29.00
N ASN A 515 -9.13 1.73 27.95
CA ASN A 515 -9.54 3.12 27.76
C ASN A 515 -11.07 3.26 27.63
N ASN A 516 -11.61 4.42 28.01
CA ASN A 516 -13.06 4.69 28.03
C ASN A 516 -13.67 4.89 26.64
N LYS A 517 -12.86 5.25 25.63
CA LYS A 517 -13.28 5.41 24.23
C LYS A 517 -13.36 4.07 23.48
N PHE A 518 -12.85 2.97 24.06
CA PHE A 518 -12.80 1.64 23.44
C PHE A 518 -12.03 1.57 22.11
N THR A 519 -11.12 2.51 21.87
CA THR A 519 -10.33 2.63 20.64
C THR A 519 -9.01 1.83 20.64
N LYS A 520 -8.58 1.24 21.77
CA LYS A 520 -7.33 0.47 21.84
C LYS A 520 -7.57 -0.94 22.41
N LYS A 521 -7.34 -1.98 21.59
CA LYS A 521 -7.40 -3.41 22.00
C LYS A 521 -8.70 -3.78 22.71
N ALA A 522 -9.84 -3.22 22.27
CA ALA A 522 -11.14 -3.48 22.85
C ALA A 522 -11.59 -4.90 22.49
N LYS A 523 -12.00 -5.67 23.50
CA LYS A 523 -12.40 -7.07 23.33
C LYS A 523 -13.90 -7.19 23.47
N ILE A 524 -14.54 -7.96 22.58
CA ILE A 524 -15.98 -8.24 22.64
C ILE A 524 -16.19 -9.71 23.03
N LYS A 525 -17.17 -9.97 23.90
CA LYS A 525 -17.63 -11.31 24.24
C LYS A 525 -19.15 -11.39 24.10
N LYS A 526 -19.64 -12.50 23.53
CA LYS A 526 -21.07 -12.77 23.32
C LYS A 526 -21.59 -13.70 24.42
N THR A 527 -22.83 -13.50 24.85
CA THR A 527 -23.53 -14.44 25.75
C THR A 527 -25.04 -14.29 25.65
N LYS A 528 -25.77 -15.38 25.90
CA LYS A 528 -27.24 -15.37 26.05
C LYS A 528 -27.69 -15.09 27.49
N LYS A 529 -26.79 -15.20 28.47
CA LYS A 529 -27.08 -14.98 29.90
C LYS A 529 -27.14 -13.48 30.21
N LEU A 530 -27.81 -13.09 31.30
CA LEU A 530 -27.87 -11.69 31.78
C LEU A 530 -26.63 -11.29 32.62
N THR A 531 -25.59 -12.12 32.58
CA THR A 531 -24.32 -11.90 33.25
C THR A 531 -23.18 -12.53 32.47
N TYR A 532 -22.00 -11.91 32.55
CA TYR A 532 -20.77 -12.43 31.98
C TYR A 532 -19.58 -12.15 32.90
N THR A 533 -18.66 -13.11 33.00
CA THR A 533 -17.42 -12.96 33.78
C THR A 533 -16.24 -12.86 32.84
N VAL A 534 -15.64 -11.68 32.75
CA VAL A 534 -14.41 -11.46 31.99
C VAL A 534 -13.22 -11.87 32.86
N LYS A 535 -12.47 -12.89 32.43
CA LYS A 535 -11.32 -13.48 33.16
C LYS A 535 -9.99 -13.00 32.59
N LYS A 536 -8.88 -13.34 33.27
CA LYS A 536 -7.49 -13.09 32.84
C LYS A 536 -7.17 -11.59 32.63
N LEU A 537 -7.71 -10.71 33.47
CA LEU A 537 -7.41 -9.27 33.42
C LEU A 537 -6.09 -8.95 34.13
N ARG A 538 -5.50 -7.79 33.84
CA ARG A 538 -4.24 -7.37 34.48
C ARG A 538 -4.52 -6.74 35.85
N LYS A 539 -3.82 -7.20 36.90
CA LYS A 539 -3.91 -6.64 38.27
C LYS A 539 -3.46 -5.17 38.25
N ASN A 540 -4.07 -4.35 39.10
CA ASN A 540 -3.83 -2.91 39.24
C ASN A 540 -4.10 -2.07 37.96
N LYS A 541 -4.79 -2.63 36.96
CA LYS A 541 -5.21 -1.89 35.77
C LYS A 541 -6.69 -1.52 35.84
N LYS A 542 -7.03 -0.38 35.22
CA LYS A 542 -8.41 0.10 35.04
C LYS A 542 -8.96 -0.47 33.73
N TYR A 543 -10.18 -1.00 33.78
CA TYR A 543 -10.91 -1.48 32.62
C TYR A 543 -12.29 -0.82 32.55
N TYR A 544 -12.75 -0.60 31.33
CA TYR A 544 -14.04 -0.02 31.00
C TYR A 544 -14.89 -1.08 30.31
N PHE A 545 -16.17 -1.17 30.67
CA PHE A 545 -17.11 -2.19 30.20
C PHE A 545 -18.40 -1.54 29.70
N ARG A 546 -18.92 -1.99 28.56
CA ARG A 546 -20.26 -1.64 28.06
C ARG A 546 -20.94 -2.85 27.43
N VAL A 547 -22.27 -2.88 27.44
CA VAL A 547 -23.08 -4.02 26.97
C VAL A 547 -24.10 -3.55 25.95
N ARG A 548 -24.33 -4.31 24.88
CA ARG A 548 -25.44 -4.07 23.93
C ARG A 548 -26.28 -5.33 23.74
N ALA A 549 -27.55 -5.14 23.44
CA ALA A 549 -28.47 -6.20 23.06
C ALA A 549 -28.26 -6.55 21.58
N VAL A 550 -28.42 -7.81 21.24
CA VAL A 550 -28.29 -8.30 19.86
C VAL A 550 -29.48 -9.22 19.55
N SER A 551 -30.10 -9.03 18.39
CA SER A 551 -31.17 -9.88 17.89
C SER A 551 -31.05 -9.99 16.38
N ASN A 552 -31.01 -11.21 15.84
CA ASN A 552 -30.99 -11.48 14.39
C ASN A 552 -29.99 -10.59 13.62
N GLY A 553 -28.74 -10.52 14.07
CA GLY A 553 -27.69 -9.68 13.47
C GLY A 553 -27.75 -8.18 13.80
N ILE A 554 -28.90 -7.67 14.26
CA ILE A 554 -29.07 -6.26 14.63
C ILE A 554 -28.46 -6.00 16.00
N ASN A 555 -27.56 -5.01 16.06
CA ASN A 555 -26.91 -4.55 17.27
C ASN A 555 -27.62 -3.33 17.84
N GLY A 556 -28.08 -3.40 19.10
CA GLY A 556 -28.60 -2.24 19.82
C GLY A 556 -27.52 -1.25 20.25
N LYS A 557 -27.93 -0.07 20.73
CA LYS A 557 -27.01 0.93 21.29
C LYS A 557 -26.24 0.37 22.49
N TRP A 558 -24.95 0.70 22.58
CA TRP A 558 -24.13 0.37 23.75
C TRP A 558 -24.65 1.03 25.02
N SER A 559 -24.62 0.31 26.14
CA SER A 559 -24.95 0.86 27.47
C SER A 559 -23.98 1.96 27.89
N LYS A 560 -24.37 2.73 28.92
CA LYS A 560 -23.41 3.57 29.67
C LYS A 560 -22.22 2.73 30.15
N THR A 561 -21.03 3.30 30.03
CA THR A 561 -19.77 2.64 30.41
C THR A 561 -19.64 2.47 31.92
N LYS A 562 -19.17 1.31 32.36
CA LYS A 562 -18.78 1.02 33.74
C LYS A 562 -17.27 0.87 33.85
N LYS A 563 -16.66 1.58 34.80
CA LYS A 563 -15.23 1.54 35.08
C LYS A 563 -14.96 0.64 36.28
N VAL A 564 -14.00 -0.26 36.18
CA VAL A 564 -13.58 -1.18 37.27
C VAL A 564 -12.05 -1.23 37.35
N THR A 565 -11.50 -1.13 38.55
CA THR A 565 -10.07 -1.35 38.81
C THR A 565 -9.85 -2.77 39.34
N ILE A 566 -8.91 -3.51 38.76
CA ILE A 566 -8.67 -4.91 39.14
C ILE A 566 -7.75 -4.96 40.36
N LYS A 567 -8.31 -5.30 41.53
CA LYS A 567 -7.59 -5.38 42.80
C LYS A 567 -7.30 -6.84 43.22
N LYS A 568 -8.23 -7.76 42.95
CA LYS A 568 -8.19 -9.18 43.38
C LYS A 568 -8.43 -10.14 42.21
#